data_AF-A0A8T5NIK4-F1
#
_entry.id   AF-A0A8T5NIK4-F1
#
_cell.length_a   1.000
_cell.length_b   1.000
_cell.length_c   1.000
_cell.angle_alpha   90.00
_cell.angle_beta   90.00
_cell.angle_gamma   90.00
#
_symmetry.space_group_name_H-M   'P 1'
#
loop_
_entity.id
_entity.type
_entity.pdbx_description
1 polymer ?
#
loop_
_entity_poly.entity_id
_entity_poly.type
_entity_poly.pdbx_seq_one_letter_code
_entity_poly.pdbx_strand_id
1 'polypeptide(L)'
;EVNPRFQGSQDTMELSYGMNIFDGHVRSFSGELPRPMKHVRFAAKNILYAGKSTVVDERLNKRLIRCMKMERAADIPENGWTIREDEPITTLLETGRTREIALEKVERSALYIKRMTEV
;
A
#
# COMPACT_ATOMS: atom_id res chain seq x y z
N GLU A 1 -9.83 19.29 3.54
CA GLU A 1 -10.93 19.08 2.58
C GLU A 1 -11.82 17.96 3.10
N VAL A 2 -13.14 18.06 2.98
CA VAL A 2 -14.08 17.00 3.36
C VAL A 2 -14.73 16.51 2.07
N ASN A 3 -14.60 15.22 1.77
CA ASN A 3 -15.11 14.62 0.55
C ASN A 3 -16.03 13.43 0.87
N PRO A 4 -17.24 13.35 0.31
CA PRO A 4 -18.13 12.20 0.47
C PRO A 4 -17.74 11.06 -0.49
N ARG A 5 -16.46 10.66 -0.49
CA ARG A 5 -15.92 9.54 -1.29
C ARG A 5 -14.82 8.82 -0.51
N PHE A 6 -14.55 7.57 -0.88
CA PHE A 6 -13.42 6.85 -0.31
C PHE A 6 -12.10 7.56 -0.60
N GLN A 7 -11.24 7.60 0.41
CA GLN A 7 -9.90 8.14 0.28
C GLN A 7 -8.96 7.07 -0.26
N GLY A 8 -7.95 7.47 -1.03
CA GLY A 8 -6.91 6.56 -1.56
C GLY A 8 -6.02 5.89 -0.49
N SER A 9 -6.30 6.12 0.80
CA SER A 9 -5.66 5.48 1.96
C SER A 9 -6.59 4.48 2.66
N GLN A 10 -7.69 4.06 2.03
CA GLN A 10 -8.63 3.08 2.59
C GLN A 10 -7.92 1.82 3.10
N ASP A 11 -6.95 1.28 2.34
CA ASP A 11 -6.18 0.09 2.73
C ASP A 11 -5.56 0.23 4.13
N THR A 12 -5.02 1.42 4.46
CA THR A 12 -4.41 1.65 5.78
C THR A 12 -5.45 1.70 6.91
N MET A 13 -6.66 2.18 6.62
CA MET A 13 -7.75 2.18 7.58
C MET A 13 -8.24 0.75 7.83
N GLU A 14 -8.44 -0.03 6.75
CA GLU A 14 -8.86 -1.42 6.85
C GLU A 14 -7.81 -2.27 7.62
N LEU A 15 -6.51 -2.08 7.34
CA LEU A 15 -5.42 -2.72 8.07
C LEU A 15 -5.33 -2.29 9.54
N SER A 16 -5.56 -1.00 9.83
CA SER A 16 -5.47 -0.42 11.18
C SER A 16 -6.60 -0.88 12.08
N TYR A 17 -7.82 -0.97 11.55
CA TYR A 17 -9.03 -1.32 12.29
C TYR A 17 -9.40 -2.81 12.17
N GLY A 18 -8.89 -3.52 11.18
CA GLY A 18 -9.25 -4.92 10.92
C GLY A 18 -10.71 -5.05 10.45
N MET A 19 -11.22 -4.05 9.73
CA MET A 19 -12.58 -4.04 9.19
C MET A 19 -12.55 -3.81 7.68
N ASN A 20 -13.55 -4.34 6.99
CA ASN A 20 -13.82 -4.01 5.60
C ASN A 20 -14.71 -2.75 5.56
N ILE A 21 -14.16 -1.63 5.13
CA ILE A 21 -14.87 -0.34 5.11
C ILE A 21 -15.86 -0.32 3.94
N PHE A 22 -15.51 -0.94 2.83
CA PHE A 22 -16.40 -1.05 1.68
C PHE A 22 -17.67 -1.86 2.01
N ASP A 23 -17.53 -3.01 2.67
CA ASP A 23 -18.66 -3.82 3.15
C ASP A 23 -19.53 -3.03 4.13
N GLY A 24 -18.91 -2.34 5.09
CA GLY A 24 -19.63 -1.45 6.02
C GLY A 24 -20.42 -0.36 5.30
N HIS A 25 -19.86 0.21 4.24
CA HIS A 25 -20.56 1.18 3.39
C HIS A 25 -21.74 0.55 2.65
N VAL A 26 -21.56 -0.61 2.03
CA VAL A 26 -22.65 -1.33 1.33
C VAL A 26 -23.79 -1.67 2.30
N ARG A 27 -23.48 -2.20 3.48
CA ARG A 27 -24.46 -2.56 4.51
C ARG A 27 -25.21 -1.37 5.07
N SER A 28 -24.59 -0.18 5.08
CA SER A 28 -25.26 1.05 5.51
C SER A 28 -26.49 1.41 4.67
N PHE A 29 -26.55 0.99 3.40
CA PHE A 29 -27.74 1.18 2.56
C PHE A 29 -28.96 0.38 3.06
N SER A 30 -28.73 -0.68 3.81
CA SER A 30 -29.78 -1.45 4.50
C SER A 30 -30.05 -0.94 5.93
N GLY A 31 -29.47 0.20 6.32
CA GLY A 31 -29.58 0.77 7.67
C GLY A 31 -28.64 0.15 8.70
N GLU A 32 -27.75 -0.77 8.30
CA GLU A 32 -26.78 -1.39 9.20
C GLU A 32 -25.53 -0.52 9.34
N LEU A 33 -25.47 0.27 10.41
CA LEU A 33 -24.34 1.16 10.69
C LEU A 33 -23.22 0.45 11.46
N PRO A 34 -21.94 0.74 11.15
CA PRO A 34 -20.82 0.20 11.90
C PRO A 34 -20.81 0.75 13.34
N ARG A 35 -20.39 -0.10 14.28
CA ARG A 35 -20.22 0.32 15.67
C ARG A 35 -18.87 1.04 15.85
N PRO A 36 -18.77 2.00 16.79
CA PRO A 36 -17.49 2.59 17.15
C PRO A 36 -16.50 1.51 17.58
N MET A 37 -15.27 1.61 17.08
CA MET A 37 -14.21 0.63 17.31
C MET A 37 -12.87 1.33 17.52
N LYS A 38 -11.99 0.70 18.29
CA LYS A 38 -10.60 1.13 18.45
C LYS A 38 -9.75 0.48 17.36
N HIS A 39 -8.70 1.17 16.93
CA HIS A 39 -7.69 0.57 16.07
C HIS A 39 -7.02 -0.60 16.79
N VAL A 40 -6.62 -1.62 16.02
CA VAL A 40 -5.95 -2.83 16.54
C VAL A 40 -4.44 -2.78 16.29
N ARG A 41 -3.97 -1.93 15.37
CA ARG A 41 -2.56 -1.71 15.04
C ARG A 41 -2.40 -0.38 14.29
N PHE A 42 -1.17 0.02 14.03
CA PHE A 42 -0.84 1.11 13.12
C PHE A 42 -0.56 0.53 11.73
N ALA A 43 -0.97 1.24 10.69
CA ALA A 43 -0.70 0.90 9.29
C ALA A 43 -0.07 2.10 8.58
N ALA A 44 0.84 1.84 7.66
CA ALA A 44 1.51 2.85 6.85
C ALA A 44 1.48 2.44 5.38
N LYS A 45 1.34 3.45 4.50
CA LYS A 45 1.38 3.33 3.05
C LYS A 45 2.51 4.20 2.50
N ASN A 46 3.29 3.66 1.57
CA ASN A 46 4.30 4.40 0.83
C ASN A 46 4.14 4.10 -0.65
N ILE A 47 3.93 5.12 -1.47
CA ILE A 47 3.95 4.97 -2.93
C ILE A 47 5.38 5.27 -3.36
N LEU A 48 6.07 4.25 -3.86
CA LEU A 48 7.46 4.39 -4.30
C LEU A 48 7.47 4.90 -5.74
N TYR A 49 8.14 6.04 -5.97
CA TYR A 49 8.32 6.63 -7.29
C TYR A 49 9.68 6.31 -7.87
N ALA A 50 9.75 6.19 -9.19
CA ALA A 50 10.98 5.95 -9.91
C ALA A 50 11.81 7.23 -9.99
N GLY A 51 13.07 7.19 -9.50
CA GLY A 51 13.99 8.32 -9.61
C GLY A 51 14.65 8.47 -10.98
N LYS A 52 14.44 7.50 -11.88
CA LYS A 52 14.85 7.52 -13.29
C LYS A 52 14.00 6.51 -14.06
N SER A 53 13.93 6.63 -15.37
CA SER A 53 13.21 5.65 -16.19
C SER A 53 13.84 4.26 -16.04
N THR A 54 13.03 3.24 -15.73
CA THR A 54 13.49 1.87 -15.50
C THR A 54 12.57 0.86 -16.15
N VAL A 55 13.13 -0.22 -16.70
CA VAL A 55 12.36 -1.36 -17.17
C VAL A 55 12.12 -2.31 -16.00
N VAL A 56 10.90 -2.80 -15.86
CA VAL A 56 10.54 -3.85 -14.91
C VAL A 56 11.12 -5.16 -15.41
N ASP A 57 12.31 -5.51 -14.95
CA ASP A 57 12.93 -6.79 -15.28
C ASP A 57 12.32 -7.94 -14.45
N GLU A 58 12.66 -9.17 -14.85
CA GLU A 58 12.21 -10.39 -14.18
C GLU A 58 12.57 -10.42 -12.68
N ARG A 59 13.68 -9.80 -12.29
CA ARG A 59 14.15 -9.77 -10.90
C ARG A 59 13.27 -8.84 -10.07
N LEU A 60 12.99 -7.64 -10.57
CA LEU A 60 12.12 -6.64 -9.94
C LEU A 60 10.70 -7.18 -9.87
N ASN A 61 10.15 -7.71 -10.97
CA ASN A 61 8.82 -8.29 -10.99
C ASN A 61 8.67 -9.41 -9.95
N LYS A 62 9.59 -10.40 -9.92
CA LYS A 62 9.57 -11.47 -8.91
C LYS A 62 9.60 -10.95 -7.48
N ARG A 63 10.35 -9.87 -7.20
CA ARG A 63 10.41 -9.28 -5.87
C ARG A 63 9.11 -8.57 -5.51
N LEU A 64 8.54 -7.79 -6.43
CA LEU A 64 7.26 -7.11 -6.25
C LEU A 64 6.12 -8.12 -6.02
N ILE A 65 6.04 -9.18 -6.83
CA ILE A 65 5.08 -10.28 -6.66
C ILE A 65 5.26 -10.97 -5.29
N ARG A 66 6.50 -11.15 -4.82
CA ARG A 66 6.74 -11.70 -3.47
C ARG A 66 6.17 -10.79 -2.39
N CYS A 67 6.40 -9.47 -2.48
CA CYS A 67 5.85 -8.50 -1.53
C CYS A 67 4.32 -8.49 -1.56
N MET A 68 3.71 -8.56 -2.76
CA MET A 68 2.26 -8.63 -2.93
C MET A 68 1.65 -9.88 -2.28
N LYS A 69 2.28 -11.05 -2.47
CA LYS A 69 1.84 -12.30 -1.82
C LYS A 69 1.92 -12.27 -0.29
N MET A 70 2.72 -11.36 0.28
CA MET A 70 2.78 -11.11 1.71
C MET A 70 1.85 -9.97 2.14
N GLU A 71 0.97 -9.49 1.26
CA GLU A 71 0.08 -8.34 1.49
C GLU A 71 0.83 -7.03 1.82
N ARG A 72 2.07 -6.92 1.35
CA ARG A 72 2.96 -5.77 1.61
C ARG A 72 3.17 -4.87 0.40
N ALA A 73 2.63 -5.25 -0.75
CA ALA A 73 2.68 -4.45 -1.96
C ALA A 73 1.37 -4.57 -2.77
N ALA A 74 1.03 -3.50 -3.47
CA ALA A 74 -0.10 -3.41 -4.40
C ALA A 74 0.35 -2.62 -5.66
N ASP A 75 -0.53 -2.54 -6.65
CA ASP A 75 -0.26 -1.82 -7.92
C ASP A 75 1.02 -2.33 -8.61
N ILE A 76 1.08 -3.64 -8.86
CA ILE A 76 2.29 -4.29 -9.39
C ILE A 76 2.34 -4.15 -10.91
N PRO A 77 3.38 -3.50 -11.47
CA PRO A 77 3.53 -3.36 -12.90
C PRO A 77 3.90 -4.69 -13.56
N GLU A 78 3.51 -4.82 -14.83
CA GLU A 78 3.82 -6.00 -15.65
C GLU A 78 5.32 -6.12 -15.93
N ASN A 79 5.79 -7.35 -16.11
CA ASN A 79 7.15 -7.63 -16.54
C ASN A 79 7.40 -7.05 -17.94
N GLY A 80 8.53 -6.38 -18.15
CA GLY A 80 8.87 -5.68 -19.38
C GLY A 80 8.27 -4.26 -19.49
N TRP A 81 7.41 -3.84 -18.56
CA TRP A 81 6.89 -2.47 -18.55
C TRP A 81 8.00 -1.45 -18.29
N THR A 82 7.92 -0.27 -18.92
CA THR A 82 8.84 0.84 -18.64
C THR A 82 8.16 1.85 -17.74
N ILE A 83 8.68 2.01 -16.52
CA ILE A 83 8.26 3.04 -15.57
C ILE A 83 9.11 4.27 -15.85
N ARG A 84 8.50 5.41 -16.16
CA ARG A 84 9.25 6.65 -16.39
C ARG A 84 9.72 7.28 -15.08
N GLU A 85 10.66 8.21 -15.18
CA GLU A 85 11.00 9.08 -14.06
C GLU A 85 9.73 9.76 -13.51
N ASP A 86 9.63 9.85 -12.19
CA ASP A 86 8.48 10.37 -11.46
C ASP A 86 7.15 9.62 -11.68
N GLU A 87 7.17 8.42 -12.29
CA GLU A 87 6.03 7.50 -12.28
C GLU A 87 6.08 6.55 -11.07
N PRO A 88 4.92 6.14 -10.53
CA PRO A 88 4.87 5.20 -9.42
C PRO A 88 5.33 3.81 -9.84
N ILE A 89 6.23 3.22 -9.05
CA ILE A 89 6.70 1.85 -9.21
C ILE A 89 5.70 0.87 -8.59
N THR A 90 5.29 1.11 -7.35
CA THR A 90 4.39 0.23 -6.58
C THR A 90 3.90 0.95 -5.33
N THR A 91 2.75 0.51 -4.80
CA THR A 91 2.32 0.85 -3.44
C THR A 91 2.88 -0.18 -2.45
N LEU A 92 3.45 0.28 -1.33
CA LEU A 92 3.92 -0.55 -0.23
C LEU A 92 3.08 -0.32 1.03
N LEU A 93 2.76 -1.40 1.73
CA LEU A 93 1.92 -1.41 2.93
C LEU A 93 2.62 -2.16 4.06
N GLU A 94 2.58 -1.58 5.26
CA GLU A 94 3.14 -2.22 6.46
C GLU A 94 2.28 -1.94 7.69
N THR A 95 2.42 -2.81 8.69
CA THR A 95 1.77 -2.63 9.99
C THR A 95 2.73 -2.74 11.17
N GLY A 96 2.42 -2.01 12.25
CA GLY A 96 3.23 -1.90 13.45
C GLY A 96 2.40 -1.79 14.71
N ARG A 97 3.01 -2.14 15.86
CA ARG A 97 2.39 -1.94 17.18
C ARG A 97 2.40 -0.47 17.60
N THR A 98 3.31 0.33 17.03
CA THR A 98 3.35 1.78 17.14
C THR A 98 3.42 2.40 15.76
N ARG A 99 3.15 3.71 15.68
CA ARG A 99 3.27 4.49 14.46
C ARG A 99 4.69 4.43 13.89
N GLU A 100 5.69 4.57 14.75
CA GLU A 100 7.11 4.61 14.39
C GLU A 100 7.54 3.27 13.76
N ILE A 101 7.10 2.15 14.35
CA ILE A 101 7.39 0.81 13.82
C ILE A 101 6.75 0.62 12.43
N ALA A 102 5.52 1.11 12.21
CA ALA A 102 4.87 0.98 10.90
C ALA A 102 5.60 1.81 9.83
N LEU A 103 6.02 3.02 10.17
CA LEU A 103 6.79 3.90 9.28
C LEU A 103 8.17 3.32 8.95
N GLU A 104 8.94 2.90 9.96
CA GLU A 104 10.26 2.30 9.75
C GLU A 104 10.19 1.07 8.84
N LYS A 105 9.17 0.22 9.05
CA LYS A 105 8.95 -0.96 8.20
C LYS A 105 8.67 -0.57 6.75
N VAL A 106 7.80 0.41 6.51
CA VAL A 106 7.42 0.77 5.13
C VAL A 106 8.57 1.45 4.40
N GLU A 107 9.38 2.25 5.11
CA GLU A 107 10.62 2.83 4.59
C GLU A 107 11.64 1.75 4.24
N ARG A 108 11.83 0.73 5.10
CA ARG A 108 12.70 -0.41 4.81
C ARG A 108 12.22 -1.19 3.58
N SER A 109 10.91 -1.38 3.44
CA SER A 109 10.32 -2.00 2.24
C SER A 109 10.56 -1.16 0.99
N ALA A 110 10.43 0.17 1.08
CA ALA A 110 10.71 1.09 -0.02
C ALA A 110 12.18 1.00 -0.45
N LEU A 111 13.12 1.02 0.49
CA LEU A 111 14.55 0.86 0.22
C LEU A 111 14.89 -0.51 -0.39
N TYR A 112 14.20 -1.57 0.02
CA TYR A 112 14.40 -2.92 -0.51
C TYR A 112 14.05 -3.04 -2.00
N ILE A 113 13.03 -2.29 -2.45
CA ILE A 113 12.64 -2.19 -3.86
C ILE A 113 13.52 -1.16 -4.59
N LYS A 114 13.70 0.04 -4.04
CA LYS A 114 14.45 1.15 -4.67
C LYS A 114 15.86 0.77 -5.10
N ARG A 115 16.57 -0.04 -4.30
CA ARG A 115 17.91 -0.54 -4.64
C ARG A 115 17.98 -1.39 -5.92
N MET A 116 16.83 -1.81 -6.45
CA MET A 116 16.76 -2.55 -7.71
C MET A 116 16.54 -1.66 -8.93
N THR A 117 16.08 -0.42 -8.74
CA THR A 117 15.76 0.52 -9.82
C THR A 117 16.86 1.57 -10.00
N GLU A 118 17.80 1.67 -9.06
CA GLU A 118 18.91 2.64 -9.12
C GLU A 118 20.17 2.11 -9.86
N VAL A 119 20.19 0.82 -10.25
CA VAL A 119 21.30 0.21 -11.01
C VAL A 119 21.39 0.80 -12.42
#